data_AF-A0A9E5U9J5-F1
#
_entry.id   AF-A0A9E5U9J5-F1
#
_cell.length_a   1.000
_cell.length_b   1.000
_cell.length_c   1.000
_cell.angle_alpha   90.00
_cell.angle_beta   90.00
_cell.angle_gamma   90.00
#
_symmetry.space_group_name_H-M   'P 1'
#
loop_
_entity.id
_entity.type
_entity.pdbx_description
1 polymer ?
#
loop_
_entity_poly.entity_id
_entity_poly.type
_entity_poly.pdbx_seq_one_letter_code
_entity_poly.pdbx_strand_id
1 'polypeptide(L)' 'SKTHWIMDKWGYMGSACIPAALDDALEQGRGPKPGDHVVFCATGGGMAMAASLWRWTAD' A
#
# COMPACT_ATOMS: atom_id res chain seq x y z
N SER A 1 -1.86 14.09 6.90
CA SER A 1 -1.53 12.70 6.54
C SER A 1 -2.44 12.28 5.41
N LYS A 2 -1.89 11.87 4.26
CA LYS A 2 -2.66 11.22 3.18
C LYS A 2 -1.98 9.89 2.92
N THR A 3 -2.77 8.84 2.70
CA THR A 3 -2.26 7.54 2.26
C THR A 3 -1.58 7.71 0.90
N HIS A 4 -0.47 7.01 0.70
CA HIS A 4 0.21 6.98 -0.59
C HIS A 4 -0.67 6.33 -1.66
N TRP A 5 -0.65 6.86 -2.88
CA TRP A 5 -1.52 6.39 -3.97
C TRP A 5 -0.82 6.60 -5.31
N ILE A 6 -1.15 5.77 -6.29
CA ILE A 6 -0.47 5.69 -7.60
C ILE A 6 -1.44 5.81 -8.79
N MET A 7 -2.72 6.05 -8.52
CA MET A 7 -3.75 6.02 -9.58
C MET A 7 -3.64 7.23 -10.53
N ASP A 8 -2.94 8.30 -10.15
CA ASP A 8 -2.56 9.40 -11.03
C ASP A 8 -1.60 8.97 -12.14
N LYS A 9 -0.76 7.96 -11.87
CA LYS A 9 0.25 7.46 -12.81
C LYS A 9 -0.25 6.26 -13.60
N TRP A 10 -0.91 5.31 -12.94
CA TRP A 10 -1.19 3.98 -13.51
C TRP A 10 -2.68 3.62 -13.56
N GLY A 11 -3.56 4.49 -13.05
CA GLY A 11 -4.98 4.17 -12.92
C GLY A 11 -5.27 3.02 -11.94
N TYR A 12 -6.39 2.34 -12.15
CA TYR A 12 -6.81 1.23 -11.30
C TYR A 12 -6.28 -0.11 -11.85
N MET A 13 -5.27 -0.66 -11.17
CA MET A 13 -4.63 -1.94 -11.50
C MET A 13 -5.23 -3.14 -10.75
N GLY A 14 -6.47 -3.02 -10.24
CA GLY A 14 -7.07 -4.07 -9.43
C GLY A 14 -6.29 -4.32 -8.13
N SER A 15 -6.07 -5.60 -7.79
CA SER A 15 -5.33 -5.98 -6.59
C SER A 15 -3.85 -5.57 -6.61
N ALA A 16 -3.27 -5.35 -7.79
CA ALA A 16 -1.88 -4.92 -7.92
C ALA A 16 -1.63 -3.50 -7.39
N CYS A 17 -2.67 -2.69 -7.19
CA CYS A 17 -2.56 -1.36 -6.60
C CYS A 17 -1.88 -1.35 -5.22
N ILE A 18 -2.06 -2.41 -4.43
CA ILE A 18 -1.53 -2.48 -3.06
C ILE A 18 0.00 -2.60 -3.05
N PRO A 19 0.61 -3.63 -3.67
CA PRO A 19 2.07 -3.73 -3.71
C PRO A 19 2.70 -2.63 -4.56
N ALA A 20 2.06 -2.20 -5.66
CA ALA A 20 2.60 -1.13 -6.50
C ALA A 20 2.62 0.24 -5.79
N ALA A 21 1.63 0.53 -4.93
CA ALA A 21 1.67 1.75 -4.12
C ALA A 21 2.77 1.70 -3.05
N LEU A 22 3.02 0.54 -2.45
CA LEU A 22 4.14 0.37 -1.53
C LEU A 22 5.49 0.57 -2.25
N ASP A 23 5.65 -0.06 -3.41
CA ASP A 23 6.86 0.03 -4.22
C ASP A 23 7.15 1.48 -4.65
N ASP A 24 6.16 2.17 -5.21
CA ASP A 24 6.29 3.59 -5.59
C ASP A 24 6.60 4.51 -4.38
N ALA A 25 6.11 4.18 -3.18
CA ALA A 25 6.47 4.91 -1.96
C ALA A 25 7.94 4.69 -1.57
N LEU A 26 8.42 3.45 -1.68
CA LEU A 26 9.82 3.09 -1.40
C LEU A 26 10.76 3.77 -2.41
N GLU A 27 10.46 3.69 -3.70
CA GLU A 27 11.26 4.33 -4.75
C GLU A 27 11.34 5.86 -4.60
N GLN A 28 10.28 6.49 -4.09
CA GLN A 28 10.26 7.93 -3.81
C GLN A 28 10.95 8.33 -2.49
N GLY A 29 11.49 7.37 -1.72
CA GLY A 29 12.08 7.61 -0.40
C GLY A 29 11.04 8.06 0.64
N ARG A 30 9.76 7.74 0.40
CA ARG A 30 8.61 8.06 1.25
C ARG A 30 8.01 6.82 1.91
N GLY A 31 8.70 5.70 1.83
CA GLY A 31 8.30 4.43 2.41
C GLY A 31 8.34 4.43 3.95
N PRO A 32 7.77 3.37 4.54
CA PRO A 32 7.83 3.12 5.98
C PRO A 32 9.27 2.88 6.45
N LYS A 33 9.54 3.16 7.73
CA LYS A 33 10.82 2.94 8.39
C LYS A 33 10.79 1.68 9.26
N PRO A 34 11.95 1.08 9.59
CA PRO A 34 12.02 0.01 10.57
C PRO A 34 11.28 0.36 11.87
N GLY A 35 10.36 -0.52 12.29
CA GLY A 35 9.51 -0.34 13.46
C GLY A 35 8.14 0.27 13.19
N ASP A 36 7.91 0.86 12.01
CA ASP A 36 6.61 1.45 11.66
C ASP A 36 5.52 0.39 11.51
N HIS A 37 4.27 0.82 11.68
CA HIS A 37 3.08 0.02 11.44
C HIS A 37 2.48 0.36 10.08
N VAL A 38 2.41 -0.64 9.21
CA VAL A 38 1.87 -0.51 7.85
C VAL A 38 0.57 -1.28 7.75
N VAL A 39 -0.51 -0.61 7.34
CA VAL A 39 -1.82 -1.25 7.14
C VAL A 39 -2.11 -1.30 5.66
N PHE A 40 -2.35 -2.51 5.15
CA PHE A 40 -2.87 -2.73 3.80
C PHE A 40 -4.36 -2.99 3.88
N CYS A 41 -5.14 -2.30 3.05
CA CYS A 41 -6.58 -2.47 2.94
C CYS A 41 -6.94 -2.84 1.50
N ALA A 42 -7.84 -3.81 1.35
CA ALA A 42 -8.29 -4.30 0.05
C ALA A 42 -9.81 -4.50 0.06
N THR A 43 -10.41 -4.31 -1.11
CA THR A 43 -11.77 -4.75 -1.39
C THR A 43 -11.78 -5.67 -2.61
N GLY A 44 -12.75 -6.58 -2.67
CA GLY A 44 -12.85 -7.58 -3.72
C GLY A 44 -14.29 -7.84 -4.15
N GLY A 45 -14.45 -8.74 -5.12
CA GLY A 45 -15.76 -9.19 -5.60
C GLY A 45 -16.65 -9.68 -4.45
N GLY A 46 -17.96 -9.42 -4.54
CA GLY A 46 -18.91 -9.77 -3.49
C GLY A 46 -18.89 -8.85 -2.27
N MET A 47 -18.39 -7.62 -2.41
CA MET A 47 -18.24 -6.65 -1.31
C MET A 47 -17.32 -7.15 -0.19
N ALA A 48 -16.42 -8.08 -0.51
CA ALA A 48 -15.43 -8.56 0.44
C ALA A 48 -14.46 -7.43 0.79
N MET A 49 -14.18 -7.27 2.09
CA MET A 49 -13.23 -6.29 2.61
C MET A 49 -12.23 -7.00 3.52
N ALA A 50 -10.97 -6.65 3.40
CA ALA A 50 -9.91 -7.19 4.24
C ALA A 50 -8.87 -6.11 4.56
N ALA A 51 -8.25 -6.23 5.73
CA ALA A 51 -7.10 -5.44 6.11
C ALA A 51 -6.06 -6.33 6.79
N SER A 52 -4.78 -5.97 6.63
CA SER A 52 -3.67 -6.62 7.32
C SER A 52 -2.71 -5.57 7.87
N LEU A 53 -2.35 -5.71 9.14
CA LEU A 53 -1.40 -4.85 9.85
C LEU A 53 -0.05 -5.54 9.95
N TRP A 54 0.98 -4.87 9.47
CA TRP A 54 2.34 -5.36 9.43
C TRP A 54 3.20 -4.45 10.28
N ARG A 55 4.19 -5.03 10.96
CA ARG A 55 5.30 -4.27 11.54
C ARG A 55 6.42 -4.27 10.51
N TRP A 56 6.83 -3.09 10.05
CA TRP A 56 7.90 -2.96 9.07
C TRP A 56 9.24 -3.28 9.71
N THR A 57 10.00 -4.20 9.12
CA THR A 57 11.30 -4.63 9.64
C THR A 57 12.43 -4.49 8.62
N ALA A 58 12.13 -4.04 7.39
CA ALA A 58 13.13 -3.85 6.35
C ALA A 58 13.81 -2.48 6.53
N ASP A 59 15.11 -2.45 6.27
CA ASP A 59 16.00 -1.28 6.39
C ASP A 59 15.82 -0.26 5.27
#